data_AF-B7R8G4-F1
#
_entry.id   AF-B7R8G4-F1
#
_cell.length_a   1.000
_cell.length_b   1.000
_cell.length_c   1.000
_cell.angle_alpha   90.00
_cell.angle_beta   90.00
_cell.angle_gamma   90.00
#
_symmetry.space_group_name_H-M   'P 1'
#
loop_
_entity.id
_entity.type
_entity.pdbx_description
1 polymer ?
#
loop_
_entity_poly.entity_id
_entity_poly.type
_entity_poly.pdbx_seq_one_letter_code
_entity_poly.pdbx_strand_id
1 'polypeptide(L)'
;MQGNYITNFLKSEDTILKGVIENDNRIELYIKMKQKPHICPRCGEITSKIHDYRVQRIKDVPLFGKPTVIVLKKRRYVCKHCGKKFYEHIDYLPRYHRMTNRLSIYILQQLKKQQSMKDISGITGVSITTVMRLLDTVGVEPDYKILPEVISIDEFKGNSGGRKYHCIIVDPKGGKILDEQFI
;
A
#
# COMPACT_ATOMS: atom_id res chain seq x y z
N MET A 1 25.95 0.33 22.47
CA MET A 1 24.64 -0.28 22.18
C MET A 1 24.24 0.09 20.75
N GLN A 2 24.38 -0.83 19.79
CA GLN A 2 23.85 -0.61 18.44
C GLN A 2 22.33 -0.74 18.52
N GLY A 3 21.64 0.40 18.48
CA GLY A 3 20.18 0.43 18.35
C GLY A 3 19.79 -0.40 17.14
N ASN A 4 18.80 -1.27 17.29
CA ASN A 4 18.35 -2.14 16.22
C ASN A 4 17.49 -1.31 15.24
N TYR A 5 18.16 -0.51 14.39
CA TYR A 5 17.56 0.45 13.46
C TYR A 5 16.47 -0.17 12.57
N ILE A 6 16.55 -1.49 12.35
CA ILE A 6 15.59 -2.24 11.55
C ILE A 6 14.26 -2.46 12.29
N THR A 7 14.30 -2.64 13.61
CA THR A 7 13.11 -2.76 14.47
C THR A 7 12.29 -1.47 14.43
N ASN A 8 12.98 -0.33 14.45
CA ASN A 8 12.39 1.00 14.26
C ASN A 8 11.89 1.19 12.83
N PHE A 9 12.65 0.74 11.82
CA PHE A 9 12.26 0.83 10.41
C PHE A 9 10.97 0.07 10.12
N LEU A 10 10.74 -1.09 10.74
CA LEU A 10 9.54 -1.90 10.53
C LEU A 10 8.44 -1.64 11.57
N LYS A 11 8.71 -0.77 12.55
CA LYS A 11 7.81 -0.43 13.66
C LYS A 11 7.24 -1.67 14.37
N SER A 12 8.07 -2.67 14.62
CA SER A 12 7.65 -3.92 15.27
C SER A 12 8.77 -4.54 16.08
N GLU A 13 8.56 -4.64 17.39
CA GLU A 13 9.51 -5.22 18.36
C GLU A 13 9.67 -6.74 18.22
N ASP A 14 8.67 -7.41 17.63
CA ASP A 14 8.67 -8.85 17.40
C ASP A 14 9.35 -9.22 16.08
N THR A 15 9.76 -8.24 15.30
CA THR A 15 10.33 -8.45 13.97
C THR A 15 11.83 -8.65 14.02
N ILE A 16 12.29 -9.77 13.45
CA ILE A 16 13.70 -10.13 13.35
C ILE A 16 14.11 -10.10 11.87
N LEU A 17 15.05 -9.21 11.54
CA LEU A 17 15.72 -9.25 10.25
C LEU A 17 16.67 -10.46 10.21
N LYS A 18 16.57 -11.23 9.14
CA LYS A 18 17.43 -12.38 8.86
C LYS A 18 18.52 -12.11 7.85
N GLY A 19 18.27 -11.18 6.95
CA GLY A 19 19.25 -10.78 5.95
C GLY A 19 18.65 -9.76 5.01
N VAL A 20 19.55 -9.13 4.27
CA VAL A 20 19.23 -8.27 3.15
C VAL A 20 19.90 -8.89 1.93
N ILE A 21 19.13 -9.08 0.86
CA ILE A 21 19.69 -9.42 -0.44
C ILE A 21 19.44 -8.21 -1.33
N GLU A 22 20.51 -7.64 -1.86
CA GLU A 22 20.44 -6.55 -2.82
C GLU A 22 20.98 -7.04 -4.15
N ASN A 23 20.18 -6.85 -5.20
CA ASN A 23 20.60 -7.01 -6.58
C ASN A 23 20.44 -5.66 -7.29
N ASP A 24 20.83 -5.58 -8.56
CA ASP A 24 20.70 -4.34 -9.33
C ASP A 24 19.25 -3.85 -9.44
N ASN A 25 18.29 -4.78 -9.50
CA ASN A 25 16.89 -4.47 -9.80
C ASN A 25 15.96 -4.38 -8.58
N ARG A 26 16.40 -4.81 -7.39
CA ARG A 26 15.56 -4.79 -6.17
C ARG A 26 16.36 -5.06 -4.89
N ILE A 27 15.76 -4.69 -3.77
CA ILE A 27 16.21 -5.05 -2.43
C ILE A 27 15.17 -5.97 -1.78
N GLU A 28 15.62 -7.08 -1.20
CA GLU A 28 14.79 -8.04 -0.47
C GLU A 28 15.20 -8.09 1.00
N LEU A 29 14.25 -7.76 1.88
CA LEU A 29 14.41 -7.81 3.33
C LEU A 29 13.81 -9.11 3.85
N TYR A 30 14.66 -10.03 4.31
CA TYR A 30 14.21 -11.32 4.84
C TYR A 30 13.84 -11.18 6.31
N ILE A 31 12.58 -11.43 6.62
CA ILE A 31 12.02 -11.17 7.95
C ILE A 31 11.37 -12.42 8.52
N LYS A 32 11.56 -12.62 9.83
CA LYS A 32 10.76 -13.55 10.63
C LYS A 32 10.22 -12.87 11.87
N MET A 33 9.12 -13.39 12.40
CA MET A 33 8.61 -12.99 13.71
C MET A 33 9.27 -13.80 14.84
N LYS A 34 9.40 -13.23 16.03
CA LYS A 34 9.63 -14.00 17.27
C LYS A 34 8.52 -15.04 17.43
N GLN A 35 8.87 -16.24 17.90
CA GLN A 35 7.87 -17.27 18.12
C GLN A 35 7.16 -16.98 19.44
N LYS A 36 5.83 -16.89 19.40
CA LYS A 36 4.99 -16.79 20.58
C LYS A 36 3.84 -17.80 20.52
N PRO A 37 3.26 -18.20 21.67
CA PRO A 37 2.00 -18.92 21.70
C PRO A 37 0.88 -18.06 21.09
N HIS A 38 -0.09 -18.69 20.45
CA HIS A 38 -1.28 -18.02 19.91
C HIS A 38 -2.57 -18.70 20.35
N ILE A 39 -3.60 -17.89 20.51
CA ILE A 39 -4.97 -18.32 20.82
C ILE A 39 -5.60 -18.91 19.55
N CYS A 40 -6.19 -20.10 19.66
CA CYS A 40 -6.91 -20.71 18.56
C CYS A 40 -8.18 -19.89 18.23
N PRO A 41 -8.36 -19.41 16.99
CA PRO A 41 -9.53 -18.61 16.62
C PRO A 41 -10.83 -19.43 16.54
N ARG A 42 -10.78 -20.75 16.77
CA ARG A 42 -11.97 -21.63 16.76
C ARG A 42 -12.44 -21.99 18.17
N CYS A 43 -11.52 -22.36 19.06
CA CYS A 43 -11.87 -22.89 20.37
C CYS A 43 -11.21 -22.16 21.55
N GLY A 44 -10.50 -21.06 21.31
CA GLY A 44 -9.84 -20.27 22.36
C GLY A 44 -8.57 -20.89 22.95
N GLU A 45 -8.32 -22.18 22.74
CA GLU A 45 -7.16 -22.87 23.32
C GLU A 45 -5.82 -22.32 22.82
N ILE A 46 -4.84 -22.21 23.71
CA ILE A 46 -3.50 -21.70 23.38
C ILE A 46 -2.69 -22.81 22.71
N THR A 47 -2.00 -22.47 21.62
CA THR A 47 -1.06 -23.39 20.95
C THR A 47 0.23 -22.69 20.56
N SER A 48 1.33 -23.41 20.75
CA SER A 48 2.65 -23.08 20.20
C SER A 48 3.06 -24.07 19.09
N LYS A 49 2.20 -25.04 18.74
CA LYS A 49 2.51 -26.08 17.74
C LYS A 49 2.43 -25.50 16.33
N ILE A 50 3.57 -25.52 15.65
CA ILE A 50 3.69 -25.10 14.25
C ILE A 50 3.29 -26.28 13.34
N HIS A 51 2.48 -26.00 12.32
CA HIS A 51 2.11 -26.95 11.28
C HIS A 51 3.03 -26.85 10.07
N ASP A 52 3.12 -25.65 9.48
CA ASP A 52 3.98 -25.35 8.34
C ASP A 52 4.42 -23.87 8.35
N TYR A 53 5.32 -23.53 7.44
CA TYR A 53 5.74 -22.15 7.16
C TYR A 53 5.27 -21.73 5.78
N ARG A 54 4.92 -20.46 5.62
CA ARG A 54 4.60 -19.85 4.33
C ARG A 54 5.39 -18.56 4.15
N VAL A 55 5.80 -18.30 2.92
CA VAL A 55 6.44 -17.04 2.56
C VAL A 55 5.38 -16.08 2.02
N GLN A 56 5.41 -14.85 2.50
CA GLN A 56 4.61 -13.75 1.98
C GLN A 56 5.56 -12.65 1.53
N ARG A 57 5.43 -12.23 0.27
CA ARG A 57 6.20 -11.13 -0.32
C ARG A 57 5.35 -9.86 -0.31
N ILE A 58 5.86 -8.80 0.30
CA ILE A 58 5.13 -7.56 0.55
C ILE A 58 5.98 -6.43 -0.03
N LYS A 59 5.45 -5.67 -0.98
CA LYS A 59 6.13 -4.50 -1.51
C LYS A 59 6.18 -3.40 -0.45
N ASP A 60 7.30 -2.71 -0.36
CA ASP A 60 7.50 -1.63 0.60
C ASP A 60 8.09 -0.40 -0.11
N VAL A 61 8.21 0.71 0.62
CA VAL A 61 8.83 1.95 0.11
C VAL A 61 10.21 1.67 -0.50
N PRO A 62 10.55 2.28 -1.64
CA PRO A 62 11.86 2.07 -2.28
C PRO A 62 13.00 2.44 -1.33
N LEU A 63 14.05 1.62 -1.32
CA LEU A 63 15.30 1.87 -0.62
C LEU A 63 16.39 2.07 -1.66
N PHE A 64 17.23 3.09 -1.47
CA PHE A 64 18.32 3.41 -2.40
C PHE A 64 17.87 3.53 -3.86
N GLY A 65 16.65 4.03 -4.10
CA GLY A 65 16.07 4.14 -5.43
C GLY A 65 15.62 2.82 -6.08
N LYS A 66 15.69 1.70 -5.35
CA LYS A 66 15.34 0.37 -5.84
C LYS A 66 14.00 -0.12 -5.28
N PRO A 67 13.20 -0.84 -6.09
CA PRO A 67 12.03 -1.56 -5.59
C PRO A 67 12.39 -2.44 -4.40
N THR A 68 11.65 -2.31 -3.30
CA THR A 68 11.94 -3.03 -2.06
C THR A 68 10.81 -4.00 -1.71
N VAL A 69 11.19 -5.22 -1.35
CA VAL A 69 10.26 -6.29 -0.98
C VAL A 69 10.63 -6.86 0.37
N ILE A 70 9.67 -6.89 1.28
CA ILE A 70 9.75 -7.67 2.51
C ILE A 70 9.37 -9.13 2.20
N VAL A 71 10.30 -10.04 2.47
CA VAL A 71 10.10 -11.49 2.38
C VAL A 71 9.85 -12.03 3.78
N LEU A 72 8.57 -12.10 4.15
CA LEU A 72 8.12 -12.53 5.47
C LEU A 72 7.91 -14.04 5.50
N LYS A 73 8.68 -14.75 6.33
CA LYS A 73 8.46 -16.17 6.63
C LYS A 73 7.49 -16.30 7.81
N LYS A 74 6.20 -16.47 7.50
CA LYS A 74 5.14 -16.61 8.50
C LYS A 74 4.87 -18.06 8.87
N ARG A 75 4.48 -18.29 10.11
CA ARG A 75 4.07 -19.59 10.65
C ARG A 75 2.58 -19.80 10.48
N ARG A 76 2.20 -21.05 10.23
CA ARG A 76 0.84 -21.53 10.41
C ARG A 76 0.83 -22.46 11.62
N TYR A 77 0.05 -22.11 12.62
CA TYR A 77 -0.14 -22.91 13.83
C TYR A 77 -1.23 -23.95 13.61
N VAL A 78 -1.18 -25.03 14.39
CA VAL A 78 -2.27 -26.01 14.52
C VAL A 78 -2.68 -26.13 15.98
N CYS A 79 -3.98 -26.01 16.25
CA CYS A 79 -4.53 -26.25 17.57
C CYS A 79 -4.46 -27.74 17.91
N LYS A 80 -3.89 -28.09 19.07
CA LYS A 80 -3.82 -29.48 19.55
C LYS A 80 -5.20 -30.04 19.93
N HIS A 81 -6.12 -29.17 20.36
CA HIS A 81 -7.45 -29.56 20.82
C HIS A 81 -8.44 -29.77 19.65
N CYS A 82 -8.60 -28.79 18.77
CA CYS A 82 -9.62 -28.84 17.70
C CYS A 82 -9.07 -29.04 16.28
N GLY A 83 -7.75 -29.21 16.11
CA GLY A 83 -7.09 -29.41 14.82
C GLY A 83 -7.08 -28.20 13.88
N LYS A 84 -7.65 -27.05 14.27
CA LYS A 84 -7.74 -25.86 13.41
C LYS A 84 -6.34 -25.33 13.08
N LYS A 85 -6.11 -25.07 11.79
CA LYS A 85 -4.88 -24.46 11.28
C LYS A 85 -5.09 -22.97 10.98
N PHE A 86 -4.20 -22.10 11.45
CA PHE A 86 -4.34 -20.64 11.30
C PHE A 86 -2.97 -19.95 11.23
N TYR A 87 -2.89 -18.77 10.61
CA TYR A 87 -1.65 -18.00 10.54
C TYR A 87 -1.37 -17.27 11.84
N GLU A 88 -0.10 -17.03 12.14
CA GLU A 88 0.30 -16.11 13.21
C GLU A 88 -0.27 -14.70 12.95
N HIS A 89 -0.72 -14.04 14.02
CA HIS A 89 -1.16 -12.64 13.94
C HIS A 89 0.05 -11.71 13.87
N ILE A 90 0.00 -10.74 12.97
CA ILE A 90 1.06 -9.75 12.75
C ILE A 90 0.40 -8.37 12.74
N ASP A 91 0.63 -7.60 13.79
CA ASP A 91 -0.14 -6.40 14.12
C ASP A 91 -0.13 -5.34 13.01
N TYR A 92 0.99 -5.21 12.29
CA TYR A 92 1.19 -4.19 11.26
C TYR A 92 0.90 -4.69 9.83
N LEU A 93 0.49 -5.94 9.64
CA LEU A 93 0.25 -6.52 8.32
C LEU A 93 -1.14 -7.17 8.24
N PRO A 94 -2.11 -6.50 7.61
CA PRO A 94 -3.42 -7.09 7.41
C PRO A 94 -3.31 -8.36 6.56
N ARG A 95 -4.21 -9.33 6.84
CA ARG A 95 -4.27 -10.60 6.13
C ARG A 95 -4.44 -10.30 4.62
N TYR A 96 -3.58 -10.88 3.79
CA TYR A 96 -3.58 -10.75 2.32
C TYR A 96 -3.01 -9.44 1.71
N HIS A 97 -2.58 -8.47 2.51
CA HIS A 97 -1.89 -7.30 1.95
C HIS A 97 -0.53 -7.69 1.34
N ARG A 98 -0.35 -7.32 0.08
CA ARG A 98 0.91 -7.51 -0.68
C ARG A 98 1.72 -6.21 -0.78
N MET A 99 1.30 -5.18 -0.05
CA MET A 99 1.87 -3.83 -0.05
C MET A 99 1.69 -3.21 1.33
N THR A 100 2.68 -2.45 1.80
CA THR A 100 2.60 -1.71 3.07
C THR A 100 1.79 -0.42 2.91
N ASN A 101 1.14 0.04 3.99
CA ASN A 101 0.40 1.30 3.98
C ASN A 101 1.30 2.51 3.67
N ARG A 102 2.55 2.49 4.17
CA ARG A 102 3.53 3.54 3.86
C ARG A 102 3.90 3.60 2.39
N LEU A 103 3.91 2.46 1.68
CA LEU A 103 4.12 2.44 0.24
C LEU A 103 2.90 3.06 -0.49
N SER A 104 1.68 2.76 -0.05
CA SER A 104 0.47 3.42 -0.59
C SER A 104 0.54 4.94 -0.43
N ILE A 105 0.88 5.42 0.77
CA ILE A 105 1.05 6.86 1.05
C ILE A 105 2.16 7.46 0.18
N TYR A 106 3.30 6.78 0.07
CA TYR A 106 4.42 7.22 -0.77
C TYR A 106 4.00 7.38 -2.24
N ILE A 107 3.25 6.42 -2.79
CA ILE A 107 2.73 6.46 -4.16
C ILE A 107 1.81 7.68 -4.36
N LEU A 108 0.86 7.90 -3.45
CA LEU A 108 -0.04 9.06 -3.51
C LEU A 108 0.73 10.39 -3.44
N GLN A 109 1.79 10.46 -2.63
CA GLN A 109 2.67 11.63 -2.57
C GLN A 109 3.45 11.85 -3.87
N GLN A 110 3.91 10.79 -4.56
CA GLN A 110 4.56 10.93 -5.86
C GLN A 110 3.59 11.39 -6.95
N LEU A 111 2.36 10.86 -6.95
CA LEU A 111 1.29 11.31 -7.85
C LEU A 111 0.97 12.79 -7.63
N LYS A 112 0.91 13.24 -6.37
CA LYS A 112 0.75 14.66 -6.03
C LYS A 112 1.88 15.55 -6.58
N LYS A 113 3.09 15.00 -6.73
CA LYS A 113 4.25 15.68 -7.36
C LYS A 113 4.26 15.56 -8.89
N GLN A 114 3.16 15.12 -9.51
CA GLN A 114 3.03 14.96 -10.96
C GLN A 114 4.02 13.98 -11.58
N GLN A 115 4.55 13.02 -10.80
CA GLN A 115 5.34 11.93 -11.38
C GLN A 115 4.46 11.00 -12.20
N SER A 116 4.97 10.55 -13.35
CA SER A 116 4.22 9.63 -14.20
C SER A 116 3.99 8.29 -13.50
N MET A 117 2.84 7.66 -13.73
CA MET A 117 2.56 6.34 -13.15
C MET A 117 3.57 5.27 -13.60
N LYS A 118 4.19 5.44 -14.77
CA LYS A 118 5.25 4.57 -15.29
C LYS A 118 6.53 4.71 -14.44
N ASP A 119 6.94 5.92 -14.11
CA ASP A 119 8.13 6.16 -13.27
C ASP A 119 7.89 5.68 -11.85
N ILE A 120 6.70 5.96 -11.29
CA ILE A 120 6.29 5.44 -9.98
C ILE A 120 6.29 3.91 -10.00
N SER A 121 5.80 3.29 -11.06
CA SER A 121 5.83 1.83 -11.22
C SER A 121 7.26 1.29 -11.25
N GLY A 122 8.17 1.97 -11.97
CA GLY A 122 9.58 1.60 -12.04
C GLY A 122 10.29 1.64 -10.69
N ILE A 123 10.12 2.74 -9.94
CA ILE A 123 10.82 2.93 -8.66
C ILE A 123 10.24 2.07 -7.52
N THR A 124 8.93 1.84 -7.52
CA THR A 124 8.25 1.06 -6.47
C THR A 124 8.11 -0.42 -6.77
N GLY A 125 8.21 -0.81 -8.05
CA GLY A 125 7.86 -2.14 -8.52
C GLY A 125 6.36 -2.45 -8.41
N VAL A 126 5.50 -1.47 -8.09
CA VAL A 126 4.03 -1.60 -8.12
C VAL A 126 3.55 -1.47 -9.56
N SER A 127 2.54 -2.25 -9.98
CA SER A 127 2.05 -2.13 -11.36
C SER A 127 1.29 -0.82 -11.57
N ILE A 128 1.35 -0.26 -12.77
CA ILE A 128 0.61 0.94 -13.16
C ILE A 128 -0.88 0.82 -12.78
N THR A 129 -1.51 -0.33 -13.05
CA THR A 129 -2.91 -0.59 -12.67
C THR A 129 -3.16 -0.49 -11.17
N THR A 130 -2.21 -0.88 -10.34
CA THR A 130 -2.34 -0.76 -8.88
C THR A 130 -2.15 0.69 -8.44
N VAL A 131 -1.24 1.43 -9.08
CA VAL A 131 -1.05 2.87 -8.84
C VAL A 131 -2.34 3.64 -9.19
N MET A 132 -2.96 3.33 -10.32
CA MET A 132 -4.25 3.89 -10.73
C MET A 132 -5.35 3.59 -9.72
N ARG A 133 -5.51 2.33 -9.31
CA ARG A 133 -6.49 1.97 -8.25
C ARG A 133 -6.27 2.69 -6.93
N LEU A 134 -5.01 2.99 -6.56
CA LEU A 134 -4.73 3.79 -5.37
C LEU A 134 -5.20 5.24 -5.56
N LEU A 135 -5.00 5.83 -6.73
CA LEU A 135 -5.50 7.18 -7.04
C LEU A 135 -7.03 7.23 -6.94
N ASP A 136 -7.72 6.21 -7.44
CA ASP A 136 -9.19 6.13 -7.37
C ASP A 136 -9.71 6.13 -5.91
N THR A 137 -8.91 5.66 -4.94
CA THR A 137 -9.31 5.68 -3.52
C THR A 137 -9.31 7.07 -2.88
N VAL A 138 -8.67 8.06 -3.52
CA VAL A 138 -8.61 9.45 -3.03
C VAL A 138 -9.41 10.42 -3.90
N GLY A 139 -10.05 9.93 -4.95
CA GLY A 139 -10.96 10.73 -5.76
C GLY A 139 -12.07 11.31 -4.89
N VAL A 140 -12.25 12.62 -4.96
CA VAL A 140 -13.38 13.31 -4.33
C VAL A 140 -14.43 13.46 -5.41
N GLU A 141 -15.59 12.83 -5.21
CA GLU A 141 -16.75 13.14 -6.05
C GLU A 141 -17.21 14.57 -5.71
N PRO A 142 -17.46 15.42 -6.72
CA PRO A 142 -18.02 16.74 -6.46
C PRO A 142 -19.40 16.64 -5.82
N ASP A 143 -19.65 17.42 -4.78
CA ASP A 143 -20.98 17.52 -4.19
C ASP A 143 -21.83 18.53 -4.98
N TYR A 144 -22.67 18.02 -5.87
CA TYR A 144 -23.56 18.83 -6.71
C TYR A 144 -24.83 19.33 -5.99
N LYS A 145 -24.99 19.10 -4.68
CA LYS A 145 -26.22 19.47 -3.95
C LYS A 145 -26.45 20.97 -3.85
N ILE A 146 -25.39 21.79 -3.96
CA ILE A 146 -25.47 23.24 -3.84
C ILE A 146 -24.75 23.85 -5.03
N LEU A 147 -25.51 24.57 -5.86
CA LEU A 147 -24.92 25.36 -6.95
C LEU A 147 -24.26 26.61 -6.35
N PRO A 148 -23.00 26.93 -6.72
CA PRO A 148 -22.37 28.15 -6.27
C PRO A 148 -23.03 29.38 -6.90
N GLU A 149 -22.84 30.53 -6.27
CA GLU A 149 -23.39 31.81 -6.73
C GLU A 149 -22.84 32.23 -8.10
N VAL A 150 -21.59 31.84 -8.38
CA VAL A 150 -20.90 32.15 -9.63
C VAL A 150 -20.25 30.87 -10.15
N ILE A 151 -20.32 30.67 -11.46
CA ILE A 151 -19.67 29.56 -12.16
C ILE A 151 -18.77 30.16 -13.24
N SER A 152 -17.53 29.67 -13.31
CA SER A 152 -16.62 29.91 -14.43
C SER A 152 -16.47 28.64 -15.23
N ILE A 153 -16.53 28.76 -16.54
CA ILE A 153 -16.35 27.66 -17.49
C ILE A 153 -15.12 28.00 -18.33
N ASP A 154 -14.19 27.06 -18.45
CA ASP A 154 -13.00 27.20 -19.29
C ASP A 154 -12.74 25.93 -20.10
N GLU A 155 -12.11 26.09 -21.26
CA GLU A 155 -11.80 25.00 -22.19
C GLU A 155 -10.29 24.89 -22.42
N PHE A 156 -9.77 23.66 -22.34
CA PHE A 156 -8.39 23.39 -22.68
C PHE A 156 -8.24 22.15 -23.56
N LYS A 157 -7.19 22.12 -24.38
CA LYS A 157 -6.92 20.99 -25.27
C LYS A 157 -5.95 20.01 -24.59
N GLY A 158 -6.35 18.74 -24.50
CA GLY A 158 -5.55 17.67 -23.88
C GLY A 158 -5.84 16.30 -24.48
N ASN A 159 -5.41 15.23 -23.80
CA ASN A 159 -5.78 13.87 -24.18
C ASN A 159 -7.26 13.61 -23.84
N SER A 160 -8.17 14.01 -24.73
CA SER A 160 -9.61 14.08 -24.47
C SER A 160 -10.37 12.79 -24.82
N GLY A 161 -9.71 11.62 -24.82
CA GLY A 161 -10.36 10.33 -25.05
C GLY A 161 -11.12 10.21 -26.39
N GLY A 162 -10.76 11.01 -27.40
CA GLY A 162 -11.44 11.09 -28.70
C GLY A 162 -12.34 12.32 -28.89
N ARG A 163 -12.56 13.15 -27.86
CA ARG A 163 -13.23 14.46 -27.96
C ARG A 163 -12.22 15.58 -28.23
N LYS A 164 -12.69 16.82 -28.43
CA LYS A 164 -11.85 17.90 -28.95
C LYS A 164 -11.23 18.74 -27.84
N TYR A 165 -11.97 18.98 -26.76
CA TYR A 165 -11.52 19.75 -25.61
C TYR A 165 -11.94 19.09 -24.30
N HIS A 166 -11.27 19.49 -23.24
CA HIS A 166 -11.71 19.30 -21.87
C HIS A 166 -12.34 20.61 -21.41
N CYS A 167 -13.50 20.53 -20.78
CA CYS A 167 -14.23 21.62 -20.16
C CYS A 167 -14.11 21.48 -18.65
N ILE A 168 -13.61 22.54 -18.00
CA ILE A 168 -13.53 22.63 -16.54
C ILE A 168 -14.60 23.59 -16.06
N ILE A 169 -15.39 23.15 -15.08
CA ILE A 169 -16.37 23.99 -14.40
C ILE A 169 -15.84 24.30 -12.99
N VAL A 170 -15.79 25.58 -12.63
CA VAL A 170 -15.16 26.07 -11.40
C VAL A 170 -16.09 27.01 -10.65
N ASP A 171 -16.08 26.96 -9.31
CA ASP A 171 -16.57 28.01 -8.44
C ASP A 171 -15.41 28.98 -8.15
N PRO A 172 -15.34 30.14 -8.83
CA PRO A 172 -14.25 31.09 -8.63
C PRO A 172 -14.30 31.78 -7.26
N LYS A 173 -15.48 31.89 -6.62
CA LYS A 173 -15.61 32.50 -5.29
C LYS A 173 -15.16 31.53 -4.19
N GLY A 174 -15.53 30.26 -4.31
CA GLY A 174 -15.15 29.20 -3.38
C GLY A 174 -13.76 28.59 -3.64
N GLY A 175 -13.15 28.86 -4.79
CA GLY A 175 -11.84 28.33 -5.19
C GLY A 175 -11.84 26.82 -5.41
N LYS A 176 -12.95 26.27 -5.92
CA LYS A 176 -13.16 24.81 -6.06
C LYS A 176 -13.48 24.44 -7.50
N ILE A 177 -12.92 23.32 -7.95
CA ILE A 177 -13.34 22.67 -9.20
C ILE A 177 -14.65 21.94 -8.91
N LEU A 178 -15.66 22.17 -9.74
CA LEU A 178 -16.98 21.57 -9.63
C LEU A 178 -17.11 20.33 -10.50
N ASP A 179 -16.56 20.36 -11.72
CA ASP A 179 -16.61 19.22 -12.64
C ASP A 179 -15.55 19.34 -13.74
N GLU A 180 -15.23 18.21 -14.37
CA GLU A 180 -14.40 18.11 -15.57
C GLU A 180 -15.08 17.19 -16.59
N GLN A 181 -15.43 17.73 -17.75
CA GLN A 181 -16.13 16.99 -18.80
C GLN A 181 -15.41 17.11 -20.15
N PHE A 182 -15.46 16.05 -20.96
CA PHE A 182 -14.98 16.11 -22.33
C PHE A 182 -16.04 16.70 -23.25
N ILE A 183 -15.67 17.63 -24.14
CA ILE A 183 -16.56 18.24 -25.15
C ILE A 183 -16.00 18.13 -26.57
#